data_AF-A0A838N064-F1
#
_entry.id   AF-A0A838N064-F1
#
_cell.length_a   1.000
_cell.length_b   1.000
_cell.length_c   1.000
_cell.angle_alpha   90.00
_cell.angle_beta   90.00
_cell.angle_gamma   90.00
#
_symmetry.space_group_name_H-M   'P 1'
#
loop_
_entity.id
_entity.type
_entity.pdbx_description
1 polymer ?
#
loop_
_entity_poly.entity_id
_entity_poly.type
_entity_poly.pdbx_seq_one_letter_code
_entity_poly.pdbx_strand_id
1 'polypeptide(L)'
;MKDGLSLWMDATRQFQAWAAHDRTLIAQEPFDVFYDASGNHRDLTQPVKEFQPQIIGSEKIAAVRLDGEDDFLRWSGDDVSLKEATVFIVASTRSNKGGFRAFIAASENGKSDYTSGFTIDLGPPASDGGFGLMQLNVEGKGFGGAGNLLKGLFPLEEINRFTASIASGKGNVRAYANGEPTGQRDRAGGGAFKINNFTIGARLVSTDDAPPHVRGFLHADVAEIIVYDRVLTDDERKAVDSYLAKKYEAGADALNRSVARGTPLVPVKNPPAVQMFMPGFVTRTLPVDLTNINNLRYRPDGKLMALAYDGNVYLLSDTDGDGLEDKVETFWKNEEQIVAPIGMALTPPGYSRGDGLFIACKGKLSLIVDTDNDDVADKEIVVAEGWPPSISPVDALGVAVAEDQSVYFGLVCANFLSAYLPDKDGNAQYSLTSERGTIVKVSPDFSKREIVCTGIRVPVGLAFNKQGDLFCTDQEGATWLPNGNPYDELLHITPGRHYGFPPRHPKLLPDVVDEPSTFDY
;
A
#
# COMPACT_ATOMS: atom_id res chain seq x y z
N MET A 1 -46.83 4.05 4.12
CA MET A 1 -47.12 5.49 3.92
C MET A 1 -46.79 5.82 2.47
N LYS A 2 -47.72 6.44 1.72
CA LYS A 2 -47.63 6.63 0.26
C LYS A 2 -47.31 8.07 -0.17
N ASP A 3 -47.51 9.03 0.73
CA ASP A 3 -47.26 10.44 0.44
C ASP A 3 -45.78 10.67 0.13
N GLY A 4 -45.49 11.33 -1.00
CA GLY A 4 -44.15 11.55 -1.51
C GLY A 4 -43.42 10.31 -2.02
N LEU A 5 -44.08 9.14 -2.14
CA LEU A 5 -43.41 7.93 -2.62
C LEU A 5 -43.08 8.03 -4.13
N SER A 6 -41.80 7.99 -4.44
CA SER A 6 -41.26 8.16 -5.78
C SER A 6 -40.86 6.82 -6.41
N LEU A 7 -40.12 5.96 -5.71
CA LEU A 7 -39.70 4.65 -6.24
C LEU A 7 -39.89 3.59 -5.17
N TRP A 8 -40.39 2.42 -5.55
CA TRP A 8 -40.45 1.29 -4.63
C TRP A 8 -40.12 -0.02 -5.33
N MET A 9 -38.88 -0.47 -5.13
CA MET A 9 -38.36 -1.74 -5.63
C MET A 9 -38.39 -2.75 -4.50
N ASP A 10 -39.27 -3.74 -4.58
CA ASP A 10 -39.44 -4.79 -3.58
C ASP A 10 -39.34 -6.15 -4.27
N ALA A 11 -38.26 -6.89 -3.98
CA ALA A 11 -37.98 -8.18 -4.61
C ALA A 11 -39.08 -9.22 -4.30
N THR A 12 -39.70 -9.16 -3.12
CA THR A 12 -40.77 -10.11 -2.73
C THR A 12 -42.04 -9.94 -3.56
N ARG A 13 -42.29 -8.73 -4.09
CA ARG A 13 -43.44 -8.43 -4.94
C ARG A 13 -43.26 -8.86 -6.39
N GLN A 14 -42.04 -9.18 -6.81
CA GLN A 14 -41.76 -9.44 -8.22
C GLN A 14 -42.42 -10.71 -8.74
N PHE A 15 -42.57 -11.74 -7.89
CA PHE A 15 -43.29 -12.96 -8.28
C PHE A 15 -44.73 -12.67 -8.71
N GLN A 16 -45.46 -11.88 -7.92
CA GLN A 16 -46.83 -11.46 -8.26
C GLN A 16 -46.85 -10.46 -9.43
N ALA A 17 -45.89 -9.53 -9.49
CA ALA A 17 -45.82 -8.55 -10.57
C ALA A 17 -45.54 -9.21 -11.94
N TRP A 18 -44.66 -10.20 -11.99
CA TRP A 18 -44.39 -10.99 -13.20
C TRP A 18 -45.61 -11.81 -13.61
N ALA A 19 -46.27 -12.48 -12.64
CA ALA A 19 -47.49 -13.24 -12.91
C ALA A 19 -48.61 -12.34 -13.48
N ALA A 20 -48.74 -11.10 -12.99
CA ALA A 20 -49.70 -10.12 -13.51
C ALA A 20 -49.39 -9.65 -14.95
N HIS A 21 -48.20 -9.92 -15.46
CA HIS A 21 -47.78 -9.66 -16.85
C HIS A 21 -47.69 -10.96 -17.68
N ASP A 22 -48.33 -12.04 -17.23
CA ASP A 22 -48.30 -13.36 -17.88
C ASP A 22 -46.88 -13.96 -18.00
N ARG A 23 -45.98 -13.60 -17.07
CA ARG A 23 -44.60 -14.10 -16.98
C ARG A 23 -44.41 -14.92 -15.72
N THR A 24 -43.47 -15.88 -15.76
CA THR A 24 -43.04 -16.63 -14.58
C THR A 24 -41.65 -16.18 -14.18
N LEU A 25 -41.49 -15.85 -12.90
CA LEU A 25 -40.20 -15.47 -12.34
C LEU A 25 -39.60 -16.67 -11.59
N ILE A 26 -38.42 -17.11 -12.01
CA ILE A 26 -37.76 -18.31 -11.49
C ILE A 26 -36.55 -17.89 -10.66
N ALA A 27 -36.48 -18.38 -9.42
CA ALA A 27 -35.36 -18.09 -8.55
C ALA A 27 -34.05 -18.67 -9.09
N GLN A 28 -32.96 -17.92 -8.93
CA GLN A 28 -31.61 -18.17 -9.46
C GLN A 28 -31.48 -18.09 -10.98
N GLU A 29 -32.53 -17.65 -11.69
CA GLU A 29 -32.43 -17.33 -13.11
C GLU A 29 -32.33 -15.81 -13.32
N PRO A 30 -31.65 -15.37 -14.41
CA PRO A 30 -31.62 -13.96 -14.79
C PRO A 30 -33.02 -13.41 -15.07
N PHE A 31 -33.26 -12.14 -14.74
CA PHE A 31 -34.50 -11.46 -15.06
C PHE A 31 -34.25 -10.05 -15.59
N ASP A 32 -35.13 -9.59 -16.48
CA ASP A 32 -34.93 -8.39 -17.31
C ASP A 32 -35.73 -7.17 -16.86
N VAL A 33 -36.68 -7.32 -15.93
CA VAL A 33 -37.58 -6.25 -15.47
C VAL A 33 -37.84 -6.35 -13.96
N PHE A 34 -37.50 -5.27 -13.24
CA PHE A 34 -37.87 -5.04 -11.85
C PHE A 34 -39.01 -4.01 -11.80
N TYR A 35 -40.22 -4.50 -11.57
CA TYR A 35 -41.44 -3.70 -11.57
C TYR A 35 -41.56 -2.79 -10.34
N ASP A 36 -41.96 -1.55 -10.58
CA ASP A 36 -42.15 -0.51 -9.57
C ASP A 36 -43.46 -0.67 -8.80
N ALA A 37 -43.36 -0.82 -7.49
CA ALA A 37 -44.51 -0.90 -6.58
C ALA A 37 -45.02 0.48 -6.14
N SER A 38 -44.38 1.58 -6.53
CA SER A 38 -44.77 2.94 -6.11
C SER A 38 -46.07 3.42 -6.76
N GLY A 39 -46.39 2.89 -7.95
CA GLY A 39 -47.48 3.36 -8.81
C GLY A 39 -47.06 4.44 -9.81
N ASN A 40 -45.78 4.83 -9.83
CA ASN A 40 -45.24 5.78 -10.81
C ASN A 40 -44.74 5.11 -12.10
N HIS A 41 -44.89 3.78 -12.23
CA HIS A 41 -44.50 3.00 -13.40
C HIS A 41 -43.04 3.20 -13.81
N ARG A 42 -42.14 3.31 -12.82
CA ARG A 42 -40.70 3.42 -13.05
C ARG A 42 -40.04 2.04 -13.04
N ASP A 43 -40.49 1.17 -13.93
CA ASP A 43 -39.98 -0.21 -14.02
C ASP A 43 -38.53 -0.19 -14.53
N LEU A 44 -37.60 -0.77 -13.77
CA LEU A 44 -36.20 -0.83 -14.17
C LEU A 44 -35.99 -2.05 -15.08
N THR A 45 -35.26 -1.90 -16.18
CA THR A 45 -35.00 -2.98 -17.14
C THR A 45 -33.52 -3.23 -17.38
N GLN A 46 -33.21 -4.42 -17.89
CA GLN A 46 -31.90 -4.81 -18.40
C GLN A 46 -32.07 -5.73 -19.63
N PRO A 47 -31.98 -5.18 -20.85
CA PRO A 47 -32.22 -5.94 -22.07
C PRO A 47 -31.05 -6.86 -22.45
N VAL A 48 -29.85 -6.64 -21.91
CA VAL A 48 -28.66 -7.45 -22.20
C VAL A 48 -28.60 -8.61 -21.22
N LYS A 49 -28.76 -9.84 -21.72
CA LYS A 49 -28.86 -11.04 -20.89
C LYS A 49 -27.65 -11.25 -19.98
N GLU A 50 -26.46 -10.91 -20.47
CA GLU A 50 -25.20 -11.04 -19.75
C GLU A 50 -25.14 -10.13 -18.52
N PHE A 51 -25.86 -9.01 -18.53
CA PHE A 51 -25.86 -8.01 -17.45
C PHE A 51 -27.09 -8.12 -16.53
N GLN A 52 -27.94 -9.14 -16.76
CA GLN A 52 -29.17 -9.34 -16.01
C GLN A 52 -28.88 -9.95 -14.64
N PRO A 53 -29.27 -9.27 -13.56
CA PRO A 53 -29.15 -9.86 -12.24
C PRO A 53 -30.10 -11.04 -12.09
N GLN A 54 -29.86 -11.83 -11.04
CA GLN A 54 -30.72 -12.95 -10.68
C GLN A 54 -31.65 -12.55 -9.54
N ILE A 55 -32.87 -13.11 -9.52
CA ILE A 55 -33.69 -13.06 -8.31
C ILE A 55 -33.41 -14.29 -7.45
N ILE A 56 -33.28 -14.12 -6.15
CA ILE A 56 -33.11 -15.22 -5.18
C ILE A 56 -34.24 -15.19 -4.15
N GLY A 57 -34.49 -16.33 -3.51
CA GLY A 57 -35.51 -16.46 -2.47
C GLY A 57 -36.89 -16.80 -3.03
N SER A 58 -37.95 -16.24 -2.44
CA SER A 58 -39.36 -16.56 -2.68
C SER A 58 -40.28 -15.36 -2.42
N GLU A 59 -41.58 -15.51 -2.63
CA GLU A 59 -42.60 -14.48 -2.35
C GLU A 59 -42.60 -13.97 -0.90
N LYS A 60 -42.03 -14.74 0.05
CA LYS A 60 -41.93 -14.33 1.46
C LYS A 60 -40.71 -13.45 1.73
N ILE A 61 -39.56 -13.85 1.19
CA ILE A 61 -38.25 -13.21 1.34
C ILE A 61 -37.48 -13.43 0.06
N ALA A 62 -37.10 -12.34 -0.60
CA ALA A 62 -36.36 -12.35 -1.84
C ALA A 62 -35.40 -11.17 -1.94
N ALA A 63 -34.44 -11.29 -2.84
CA ALA A 63 -33.51 -10.23 -3.19
C ALA A 63 -33.08 -10.33 -4.66
N VAL A 64 -32.63 -9.20 -5.20
CA VAL A 64 -31.92 -9.13 -6.48
C VAL A 64 -30.44 -9.33 -6.21
N ARG A 65 -29.88 -10.42 -6.70
CA ARG A 65 -28.45 -10.74 -6.62
C ARG A 65 -27.73 -10.09 -7.79
N LEU A 66 -26.76 -9.25 -7.43
CA LEU A 66 -25.83 -8.58 -8.33
C LEU A 66 -24.44 -9.17 -8.10
N ASP A 67 -23.74 -9.53 -9.18
CA ASP A 67 -22.44 -10.20 -9.14
C ASP A 67 -21.24 -9.29 -8.89
N GLY A 68 -21.41 -7.97 -9.10
CA GLY A 68 -20.38 -6.97 -8.96
C GLY A 68 -19.38 -6.90 -10.11
N GLU A 69 -19.72 -7.47 -11.27
CA GLU A 69 -18.94 -7.40 -12.50
C GLU A 69 -19.64 -6.55 -13.55
N ASP A 70 -20.90 -6.86 -13.86
CA ASP A 70 -21.68 -6.14 -14.88
C ASP A 70 -23.20 -6.08 -14.62
N ASP A 71 -23.69 -6.70 -13.54
CA ASP A 71 -25.11 -6.71 -13.21
C ASP A 71 -25.65 -5.32 -12.82
N PHE A 72 -26.72 -4.87 -13.48
CA PHE A 72 -27.50 -3.70 -13.08
C PHE A 72 -28.90 -3.69 -13.71
N LEU A 73 -29.81 -2.89 -13.14
CA LEU A 73 -31.13 -2.61 -13.69
C LEU A 73 -31.32 -1.10 -13.79
N ARG A 74 -31.92 -0.61 -14.88
CA ARG A 74 -32.11 0.83 -15.09
C ARG A 74 -33.49 1.17 -15.65
N TRP A 75 -34.12 2.18 -15.05
CA TRP A 75 -35.25 2.88 -15.63
C TRP A 75 -34.73 4.13 -16.34
N SER A 76 -35.33 4.46 -17.49
CA SER A 76 -35.12 5.72 -18.19
C SER A 76 -36.47 6.29 -18.63
N GLY A 77 -36.76 7.56 -18.35
CA GLY A 77 -38.04 8.18 -18.71
C GLY A 77 -38.10 9.70 -18.50
N ASP A 78 -39.32 10.19 -18.27
CA ASP A 78 -39.63 11.61 -18.15
C ASP A 78 -38.87 12.32 -17.01
N ASP A 79 -38.75 13.64 -17.12
CA ASP A 79 -38.06 14.50 -16.15
C ASP A 79 -38.71 14.44 -14.75
N VAL A 80 -38.05 13.77 -13.80
CA VAL A 80 -38.35 13.83 -12.37
C VAL A 80 -37.45 14.88 -11.73
N SER A 81 -38.04 15.74 -10.90
CA SER A 81 -37.32 16.83 -10.21
C SER A 81 -37.49 16.68 -8.70
N LEU A 82 -36.40 16.34 -8.01
CA LEU A 82 -36.40 16.16 -6.55
C LEU A 82 -35.55 17.24 -5.90
N LYS A 83 -36.13 18.06 -5.01
CA LYS A 83 -35.33 18.99 -4.20
C LYS A 83 -34.66 18.27 -3.02
N GLU A 84 -35.38 17.30 -2.49
CA GLU A 84 -35.04 16.52 -1.31
C GLU A 84 -35.39 15.05 -1.57
N ALA A 85 -34.85 14.15 -0.76
CA ALA A 85 -35.22 12.74 -0.81
C ALA A 85 -35.02 12.04 0.53
N THR A 86 -35.76 10.96 0.74
CA THR A 86 -35.42 9.94 1.75
C THR A 86 -35.33 8.60 1.06
N VAL A 87 -34.16 7.94 1.15
CA VAL A 87 -33.90 6.66 0.50
C VAL A 87 -33.68 5.60 1.56
N PHE A 88 -34.40 4.49 1.46
CA PHE A 88 -34.19 3.28 2.26
C PHE A 88 -33.64 2.18 1.37
N ILE A 89 -32.66 1.43 1.87
CA ILE A 89 -32.02 0.30 1.19
C ILE A 89 -31.95 -0.85 2.19
N VAL A 90 -32.44 -2.02 1.79
CA VAL A 90 -32.23 -3.28 2.51
C VAL A 90 -31.36 -4.17 1.63
N ALA A 91 -30.14 -4.46 2.08
CA ALA A 91 -29.19 -5.24 1.28
C ALA A 91 -28.24 -6.06 2.16
N SER A 92 -27.80 -7.20 1.62
CA SER A 92 -26.66 -7.96 2.12
C SER A 92 -25.50 -7.80 1.15
N THR A 93 -24.53 -6.97 1.49
CA THR A 93 -23.36 -6.76 0.64
C THR A 93 -22.41 -7.94 0.74
N ARG A 94 -22.03 -8.50 -0.40
CA ARG A 94 -21.15 -9.67 -0.48
C ARG A 94 -19.69 -9.28 -0.57
N SER A 95 -19.42 -8.20 -1.30
CA SER A 95 -18.08 -7.66 -1.42
C SER A 95 -18.09 -6.19 -1.86
N ASN A 96 -17.05 -5.46 -1.51
CA ASN A 96 -16.67 -4.15 -1.96
C ASN A 96 -15.17 -4.09 -2.35
N LYS A 97 -14.87 -4.22 -3.65
CA LYS A 97 -13.52 -4.00 -4.21
C LYS A 97 -13.15 -2.52 -4.36
N GLY A 98 -13.95 -1.60 -3.80
CA GLY A 98 -13.80 -0.16 -3.97
C GLY A 98 -14.34 0.31 -5.33
N GLY A 99 -14.01 1.54 -5.69
CA GLY A 99 -14.41 2.12 -6.98
C GLY A 99 -15.88 2.57 -7.05
N PHE A 100 -16.48 2.94 -5.91
CA PHE A 100 -17.84 3.50 -5.81
C PHE A 100 -18.96 2.53 -6.19
N ARG A 101 -18.92 1.31 -5.66
CA ARG A 101 -19.95 0.28 -5.91
C ARG A 101 -21.31 0.70 -5.35
N ALA A 102 -22.33 0.84 -6.20
CA ALA A 102 -23.54 1.58 -5.82
C ALA A 102 -24.80 0.72 -5.62
N PHE A 103 -25.54 1.02 -4.55
CA PHE A 103 -26.89 0.48 -4.36
C PHE A 103 -27.87 1.13 -5.33
N ILE A 104 -27.83 2.46 -5.42
CA ILE A 104 -28.69 3.25 -6.28
C ILE A 104 -27.98 4.52 -6.75
N ALA A 105 -28.18 4.84 -8.02
CA ALA A 105 -27.81 6.12 -8.62
C ALA A 105 -29.01 6.71 -9.37
N ALA A 106 -29.14 8.03 -9.31
CA ALA A 106 -30.15 8.80 -10.02
C ALA A 106 -29.50 9.95 -10.79
N SER A 107 -29.86 10.12 -12.07
CA SER A 107 -29.18 11.09 -12.94
C SER A 107 -30.05 11.65 -14.07
N GLU A 108 -29.70 12.83 -14.55
CA GLU A 108 -30.22 13.43 -15.79
C GLU A 108 -29.56 12.76 -17.01
N ASN A 109 -30.29 12.69 -18.12
CA ASN A 109 -29.74 12.13 -19.36
C ASN A 109 -28.44 12.86 -19.77
N GLY A 110 -27.41 12.07 -20.09
CA GLY A 110 -26.09 12.57 -20.50
C GLY A 110 -25.26 13.22 -19.39
N LYS A 111 -25.67 13.14 -18.11
CA LYS A 111 -24.90 13.70 -16.99
C LYS A 111 -24.62 12.67 -15.90
N SER A 112 -23.48 12.84 -15.23
CA SER A 112 -23.12 12.00 -14.09
C SER A 112 -24.14 12.14 -12.97
N ASP A 113 -24.40 11.04 -12.28
CA ASP A 113 -25.25 11.00 -11.09
C ASP A 113 -24.86 12.05 -10.04
N TYR A 114 -23.57 12.19 -9.74
CA TYR A 114 -23.06 13.09 -8.71
C TYR A 114 -23.13 14.58 -9.09
N THR A 115 -23.40 14.92 -10.36
CA THR A 115 -23.52 16.33 -10.81
C THR A 115 -24.94 16.74 -11.11
N SER A 116 -25.83 15.80 -11.44
CA SER A 116 -27.21 16.07 -11.85
C SER A 116 -28.26 15.56 -10.87
N GLY A 117 -28.01 14.41 -10.23
CA GLY A 117 -28.89 13.76 -9.27
C GLY A 117 -28.14 13.37 -7.99
N PHE A 118 -28.24 12.10 -7.58
CA PHE A 118 -27.62 11.58 -6.36
C PHE A 118 -27.20 10.11 -6.49
N THR A 119 -26.36 9.66 -5.57
CA THR A 119 -25.89 8.27 -5.45
C THR A 119 -25.76 7.86 -3.99
N ILE A 120 -25.99 6.58 -3.72
CA ILE A 120 -25.65 5.93 -2.45
C ILE A 120 -24.81 4.69 -2.77
N ASP A 121 -23.53 4.75 -2.40
CA ASP A 121 -22.53 3.75 -2.78
C ASP A 121 -21.52 3.43 -1.66
N LEU A 122 -20.64 2.48 -1.92
CA LEU A 122 -19.68 1.95 -0.95
C LEU A 122 -18.32 2.66 -0.98
N GLY A 123 -18.23 3.81 -1.65
CA GLY A 123 -17.07 4.70 -1.66
C GLY A 123 -15.86 4.19 -2.44
N PRO A 124 -14.76 4.98 -2.44
CA PRO A 124 -13.58 4.68 -3.24
C PRO A 124 -12.74 3.48 -2.78
N PRO A 125 -12.40 3.29 -1.48
CA PRO A 125 -11.50 2.22 -1.06
C PRO A 125 -12.22 0.87 -1.01
N ALA A 126 -11.45 -0.19 -1.28
CA ALA A 126 -11.88 -1.55 -1.08
C ALA A 126 -12.06 -1.88 0.42
N SER A 127 -12.98 -2.80 0.72
CA SER A 127 -13.16 -3.42 2.04
C SER A 127 -13.21 -4.96 1.98
N ASP A 128 -12.94 -5.58 0.83
CA ASP A 128 -12.96 -7.05 0.62
C ASP A 128 -11.91 -7.87 1.36
N GLY A 129 -10.95 -7.22 2.00
CA GLY A 129 -9.96 -7.86 2.89
C GLY A 129 -9.97 -7.30 4.31
N GLY A 130 -10.90 -6.40 4.64
CA GLY A 130 -10.92 -5.69 5.91
C GLY A 130 -12.30 -5.72 6.53
N PHE A 131 -12.43 -6.44 7.65
CA PHE A 131 -13.43 -6.25 8.72
C PHE A 131 -14.94 -6.28 8.38
N GLY A 132 -15.41 -5.95 7.18
CA GLY A 132 -16.80 -5.62 6.84
C GLY A 132 -16.94 -4.32 6.04
N LEU A 133 -18.17 -3.92 5.72
CA LEU A 133 -18.50 -2.59 5.20
C LEU A 133 -18.05 -1.49 6.18
N MET A 134 -17.20 -0.60 5.69
CA MET A 134 -16.71 0.56 6.45
C MET A 134 -17.19 1.90 5.87
N GLN A 135 -17.87 1.88 4.71
CA GLN A 135 -18.30 3.08 4.02
C GLN A 135 -19.74 3.02 3.52
N LEU A 136 -20.42 4.15 3.69
CA LEU A 136 -21.66 4.49 3.00
C LEU A 136 -21.52 5.91 2.49
N ASN A 137 -21.15 6.06 1.23
CA ASN A 137 -21.06 7.34 0.56
C ASN A 137 -22.46 7.80 0.16
N VAL A 138 -22.80 9.04 0.51
CA VAL A 138 -23.97 9.74 -0.02
C VAL A 138 -23.47 11.00 -0.72
N GLU A 139 -23.72 11.07 -2.02
CA GLU A 139 -23.19 12.10 -2.90
C GLU A 139 -24.24 12.51 -3.94
N GLY A 140 -24.03 13.65 -4.61
CA GLY A 140 -24.98 14.19 -5.56
C GLY A 140 -24.67 15.64 -5.93
N LYS A 141 -25.60 16.22 -6.68
CA LYS A 141 -25.57 17.65 -7.02
C LYS A 141 -25.59 18.52 -5.75
N GLY A 142 -24.58 19.36 -5.62
CA GLY A 142 -24.39 20.26 -4.47
C GLY A 142 -23.56 19.66 -3.34
N PHE A 143 -22.98 18.48 -3.50
CA PHE A 143 -22.09 17.87 -2.51
C PHE A 143 -20.62 18.22 -2.82
N GLY A 144 -19.76 18.18 -1.79
CA GLY A 144 -18.33 18.47 -1.89
C GLY A 144 -17.46 17.23 -2.10
N GLY A 145 -17.78 16.38 -3.08
CA GLY A 145 -17.07 15.12 -3.34
C GLY A 145 -17.52 13.94 -2.47
N ALA A 146 -16.81 12.81 -2.55
CA ALA A 146 -17.11 11.61 -1.77
C ALA A 146 -17.08 11.87 -0.25
N GLY A 147 -18.00 11.30 0.50
CA GLY A 147 -18.10 11.49 1.95
C GLY A 147 -18.72 10.28 2.63
N ASN A 148 -17.92 9.59 3.43
CA ASN A 148 -18.36 8.44 4.20
C ASN A 148 -19.27 8.88 5.37
N LEU A 149 -20.51 8.39 5.37
CA LEU A 149 -21.48 8.62 6.44
C LEU A 149 -21.67 7.39 7.34
N LEU A 150 -20.92 6.31 7.13
CA LEU A 150 -20.96 5.11 7.98
C LEU A 150 -19.92 5.22 9.11
N LYS A 151 -20.39 5.12 10.34
CA LYS A 151 -19.59 4.91 11.55
C LYS A 151 -19.74 3.47 12.03
N GLY A 152 -18.61 2.87 12.36
CA GLY A 152 -18.57 1.48 12.77
C GLY A 152 -18.42 0.54 11.59
N LEU A 153 -18.44 -0.74 11.93
CA LEU A 153 -18.14 -1.83 11.02
C LEU A 153 -19.38 -2.69 10.84
N PHE A 154 -19.82 -2.87 9.61
CA PHE A 154 -21.01 -3.65 9.30
C PHE A 154 -20.59 -4.93 8.56
N PRO A 155 -20.93 -6.12 9.06
CA PRO A 155 -20.50 -7.36 8.43
C PRO A 155 -20.96 -7.48 6.97
N LEU A 156 -20.07 -7.99 6.12
CA LEU A 156 -20.47 -8.51 4.81
C LEU A 156 -21.36 -9.76 5.01
N GLU A 157 -22.18 -10.03 4.01
CA GLU A 157 -23.12 -11.15 3.96
C GLU A 157 -24.19 -11.17 5.05
N GLU A 158 -24.37 -10.06 5.78
CA GLU A 158 -25.49 -9.83 6.70
C GLU A 158 -26.43 -8.76 6.11
N ILE A 159 -27.74 -8.97 6.28
CA ILE A 159 -28.74 -7.97 5.89
C ILE A 159 -28.57 -6.72 6.76
N ASN A 160 -28.32 -5.60 6.09
CA ASN A 160 -28.27 -4.28 6.69
C ASN A 160 -29.33 -3.37 6.08
N ARG A 161 -29.89 -2.49 6.91
CA ARG A 161 -30.81 -1.43 6.49
C ARG A 161 -30.08 -0.11 6.50
N PHE A 162 -29.93 0.52 5.34
CA PHE A 162 -29.37 1.86 5.21
C PHE A 162 -30.48 2.86 4.90
N THR A 163 -30.39 4.05 5.49
CA THR A 163 -31.28 5.15 5.18
C THR A 163 -30.49 6.42 4.95
N ALA A 164 -30.82 7.18 3.91
CA ALA A 164 -30.27 8.52 3.68
C ALA A 164 -31.41 9.54 3.55
N SER A 165 -31.45 10.52 4.44
CA SER A 165 -32.23 11.74 4.27
C SER A 165 -31.35 12.78 3.58
N ILE A 166 -31.82 13.36 2.47
CA ILE A 166 -31.03 14.24 1.60
C ILE A 166 -31.79 15.55 1.44
N ALA A 167 -31.30 16.60 2.07
CA ALA A 167 -31.75 17.98 1.87
C ALA A 167 -30.57 18.95 1.81
N SER A 168 -30.78 20.12 1.20
CA SER A 168 -29.76 21.17 1.17
C SER A 168 -29.58 21.82 2.54
N GLY A 169 -28.39 22.34 2.80
CA GLY A 169 -28.04 22.98 4.07
C GLY A 169 -27.01 22.20 4.87
N LYS A 170 -26.61 22.79 6.00
CA LYS A 170 -25.59 22.26 6.89
C LYS A 170 -26.14 21.09 7.71
N GLY A 171 -25.51 19.91 7.65
CA GLY A 171 -25.92 18.71 8.37
C GLY A 171 -27.29 18.14 7.98
N ASN A 172 -27.81 18.50 6.81
CA ASN A 172 -29.12 18.08 6.32
C ASN A 172 -29.08 16.84 5.42
N VAL A 173 -27.87 16.37 5.07
CA VAL A 173 -27.69 15.01 4.58
C VAL A 173 -27.37 14.13 5.78
N ARG A 174 -28.23 13.17 6.12
CA ARG A 174 -28.11 12.31 7.30
C ARG A 174 -28.27 10.86 6.92
N ALA A 175 -27.37 10.01 7.40
CA ALA A 175 -27.42 8.57 7.19
C ALA A 175 -27.75 7.84 8.50
N TYR A 176 -28.48 6.74 8.36
CA TYR A 176 -28.81 5.81 9.42
C TYR A 176 -28.46 4.39 8.96
N ALA A 177 -28.03 3.56 9.90
CA ALA A 177 -27.73 2.15 9.68
C ALA A 177 -28.45 1.33 10.75
N ASN A 178 -29.27 0.37 10.31
CA ASN A 178 -30.13 -0.46 11.16
C ASN A 178 -31.01 0.37 12.13
N GLY A 179 -31.49 1.52 11.66
CA GLY A 179 -32.33 2.45 12.41
C GLY A 179 -31.57 3.55 13.18
N GLU A 180 -30.28 3.32 13.45
CA GLU A 180 -29.44 4.19 14.27
C GLU A 180 -28.71 5.28 13.46
N PRO A 181 -28.59 6.52 13.96
CA PRO A 181 -27.84 7.58 13.28
C PRO A 181 -26.36 7.22 13.16
N THR A 182 -25.78 7.38 11.96
CA THR A 182 -24.39 6.99 11.71
C THR A 182 -23.51 8.16 11.24
N GLY A 183 -24.02 9.04 10.38
CA GLY A 183 -23.22 10.17 9.89
C GLY A 183 -24.07 11.25 9.24
N GLN A 184 -23.47 12.43 9.05
CA GLN A 184 -24.11 13.54 8.37
C GLN A 184 -23.10 14.39 7.62
N ARG A 185 -23.55 15.11 6.59
CA ARG A 185 -22.74 16.08 5.84
C ARG A 185 -23.58 17.23 5.30
N ASP A 186 -22.86 18.23 4.79
CA ASP A 186 -23.45 19.41 4.18
C ASP A 186 -23.73 19.17 2.69
N ARG A 187 -24.78 19.83 2.19
CA ARG A 187 -25.06 19.95 0.76
C ARG A 187 -25.33 21.42 0.42
N ALA A 188 -24.47 22.01 -0.40
CA ALA A 188 -24.58 23.39 -0.85
C ALA A 188 -25.71 23.56 -1.89
N GLY A 189 -26.45 24.68 -1.81
CA GLY A 189 -27.39 25.14 -2.84
C GLY A 189 -28.62 24.24 -3.11
N GLY A 190 -29.83 24.82 -3.05
CA GLY A 190 -31.14 24.14 -3.22
C GLY A 190 -31.55 23.78 -4.65
N GLY A 191 -30.59 23.46 -5.53
CA GLY A 191 -30.91 23.04 -6.89
C GLY A 191 -31.54 21.65 -6.89
N ALA A 192 -32.68 21.49 -7.57
CA ALA A 192 -33.29 20.19 -7.73
C ALA A 192 -32.34 19.21 -8.44
N PHE A 193 -32.38 17.96 -7.98
CA PHE A 193 -31.92 16.79 -8.71
C PHE A 193 -32.81 16.63 -9.93
N LYS A 194 -32.21 16.67 -11.11
CA LYS A 194 -32.89 16.31 -12.36
C LYS A 194 -32.62 14.83 -12.62
N ILE A 195 -33.68 14.06 -12.78
CA ILE A 195 -33.61 12.61 -12.82
C ILE A 195 -34.44 12.14 -14.02
N ASN A 196 -33.75 11.54 -14.99
CA ASN A 196 -34.36 10.73 -16.03
C ASN A 196 -34.06 9.25 -15.82
N ASN A 197 -33.09 8.93 -14.96
CA ASN A 197 -32.57 7.60 -14.79
C ASN A 197 -32.54 7.23 -13.32
N PHE A 198 -33.07 6.04 -13.01
CA PHE A 198 -32.78 5.33 -11.77
C PHE A 198 -32.00 4.07 -12.14
N THR A 199 -30.83 3.87 -11.54
CA THR A 199 -29.99 2.69 -11.73
C THR A 199 -29.80 2.00 -10.39
N ILE A 200 -30.08 0.71 -10.31
CA ILE A 200 -29.76 -0.13 -9.14
C ILE A 200 -28.59 -1.03 -9.49
N GLY A 201 -27.66 -1.17 -8.55
CA GLY A 201 -26.50 -2.05 -8.67
C GLY A 201 -25.29 -1.41 -9.34
N ALA A 202 -25.37 -0.16 -9.81
CA ALA A 202 -24.25 0.54 -10.41
C ALA A 202 -24.42 2.08 -10.37
N ARG A 203 -23.34 2.79 -10.67
CA ARG A 203 -23.28 4.24 -10.91
C ARG A 203 -23.51 4.55 -12.39
N LEU A 204 -23.97 5.76 -12.70
CA LEU A 204 -23.89 6.34 -14.04
C LEU A 204 -22.99 7.57 -13.98
N VAL A 205 -21.73 7.40 -14.39
CA VAL A 205 -20.70 8.39 -14.12
C VAL A 205 -19.65 8.45 -15.23
N SER A 206 -19.14 9.65 -15.48
CA SER A 206 -17.90 9.89 -16.23
C SER A 206 -16.91 10.67 -15.36
N THR A 207 -15.63 10.33 -15.48
CA THR A 207 -14.50 11.01 -14.83
C THR A 207 -13.55 11.68 -15.84
N ASP A 208 -13.91 11.63 -17.12
CA ASP A 208 -13.18 12.21 -18.25
C ASP A 208 -14.17 12.94 -19.19
N ASP A 209 -13.71 13.32 -20.39
CA ASP A 209 -14.55 14.02 -21.38
C ASP A 209 -15.56 13.10 -22.09
N ALA A 210 -15.62 11.79 -21.76
CA ALA A 210 -16.59 10.87 -22.34
C ALA A 210 -17.98 11.03 -21.70
N PRO A 211 -19.06 10.66 -22.41
CA PRO A 211 -20.38 10.57 -21.82
C PRO A 211 -20.42 9.61 -20.61
N PRO A 212 -21.24 9.92 -19.58
CA PRO A 212 -21.44 9.04 -18.43
C PRO A 212 -21.87 7.63 -18.85
N HIS A 213 -21.20 6.63 -18.30
CA HIS A 213 -21.46 5.21 -18.55
C HIS A 213 -21.62 4.45 -17.23
N VAL A 214 -22.15 3.24 -17.32
CA VAL A 214 -22.41 2.40 -16.15
C VAL A 214 -21.09 1.82 -15.65
N ARG A 215 -20.81 1.97 -14.35
CA ARG A 215 -19.64 1.41 -13.66
C ARG A 215 -19.87 1.34 -12.16
N GLY A 216 -18.93 0.76 -11.42
CA GLY A 216 -19.11 0.59 -9.97
C GLY A 216 -20.20 -0.42 -9.67
N PHE A 217 -20.10 -1.61 -10.29
CA PHE A 217 -21.05 -2.70 -10.14
C PHE A 217 -21.03 -3.24 -8.71
N LEU A 218 -22.20 -3.37 -8.10
CA LEU A 218 -22.35 -3.78 -6.71
C LEU A 218 -22.36 -5.30 -6.62
N HIS A 219 -21.57 -5.88 -5.70
CA HIS A 219 -21.68 -7.29 -5.36
C HIS A 219 -22.53 -7.44 -4.10
N ALA A 220 -23.84 -7.64 -4.26
CA ALA A 220 -24.79 -7.68 -3.14
C ALA A 220 -26.10 -8.39 -3.50
N ASP A 221 -26.82 -8.81 -2.47
CA ASP A 221 -28.23 -9.19 -2.55
C ASP A 221 -29.08 -8.00 -2.06
N VAL A 222 -29.75 -7.28 -2.98
CA VAL A 222 -30.59 -6.11 -2.68
C VAL A 222 -32.06 -6.54 -2.56
N ALA A 223 -32.62 -6.44 -1.36
CA ALA A 223 -33.97 -6.92 -1.05
C ALA A 223 -35.06 -5.89 -1.30
N GLU A 224 -34.83 -4.62 -0.92
CA GLU A 224 -35.82 -3.55 -1.05
C GLU A 224 -35.16 -2.18 -1.13
N ILE A 225 -35.62 -1.32 -2.06
CA ILE A 225 -35.25 0.09 -2.14
C ILE A 225 -36.52 0.94 -2.19
N ILE A 226 -36.61 1.95 -1.33
CA ILE A 226 -37.74 2.88 -1.25
C ILE A 226 -37.21 4.31 -1.34
N VAL A 227 -37.71 5.11 -2.27
CA VAL A 227 -37.34 6.52 -2.45
C VAL A 227 -38.58 7.39 -2.25
N TYR A 228 -38.48 8.33 -1.31
CA TYR A 228 -39.43 9.43 -1.14
C TYR A 228 -38.86 10.72 -1.73
N ASP A 229 -39.69 11.58 -2.32
CA ASP A 229 -39.34 12.88 -2.91
C ASP A 229 -39.24 14.04 -1.90
N ARG A 230 -39.29 13.70 -0.61
CA ARG A 230 -39.21 14.62 0.53
C ARG A 230 -38.37 14.03 1.65
N VAL A 231 -37.92 14.89 2.57
CA VAL A 231 -37.43 14.41 3.87
C VAL A 231 -38.60 13.93 4.71
N LEU A 232 -38.55 12.67 5.12
CA LEU A 232 -39.50 12.12 6.10
C LEU A 232 -39.24 12.71 7.48
N THR A 233 -40.31 12.91 8.26
CA THR A 233 -40.17 13.19 9.69
C THR A 233 -39.53 11.99 10.41
N ASP A 234 -39.01 12.19 11.62
CA ASP A 234 -38.39 11.09 12.37
C ASP A 234 -39.36 9.95 12.66
N ASP A 235 -40.63 10.26 12.96
CA ASP A 235 -41.65 9.24 13.21
C ASP A 235 -41.99 8.44 11.95
N GLU A 236 -42.12 9.13 10.81
CA GLU A 236 -42.31 8.49 9.51
C GLU A 236 -41.13 7.61 9.12
N ARG A 237 -39.90 8.10 9.29
CA ARG A 237 -38.67 7.35 9.00
C ARG A 237 -38.58 6.10 9.88
N LYS A 238 -38.82 6.24 11.18
CA LYS A 238 -38.84 5.11 12.12
C LYS A 238 -39.94 4.09 11.80
N ALA A 239 -41.11 4.56 11.34
CA ALA A 239 -42.18 3.66 10.93
C ALA A 239 -41.80 2.83 9.69
N VAL A 240 -41.14 3.43 8.69
CA VAL A 240 -40.61 2.70 7.52
C VAL A 240 -39.49 1.74 7.93
N ASP A 241 -38.53 2.18 8.75
CA ASP A 241 -37.46 1.28 9.23
C ASP A 241 -38.02 0.12 10.05
N SER A 242 -39.03 0.35 10.90
CA SER A 242 -39.70 -0.71 11.68
C SER A 242 -40.43 -1.71 10.78
N TYR A 243 -41.05 -1.24 9.69
CA TYR A 243 -41.65 -2.10 8.67
C TYR A 243 -40.59 -2.98 8.01
N LEU A 244 -39.48 -2.40 7.56
CA LEU A 244 -38.38 -3.12 6.91
C LEU A 244 -37.72 -4.10 7.90
N ALA A 245 -37.48 -3.68 9.14
CA ALA A 245 -36.96 -4.53 10.20
C ALA A 245 -37.83 -5.76 10.39
N LYS A 246 -39.13 -5.56 10.64
CA LYS A 246 -40.08 -6.65 10.85
C LYS A 246 -40.21 -7.58 9.63
N LYS A 247 -40.17 -7.02 8.41
CA LYS A 247 -40.27 -7.81 7.17
C LYS A 247 -39.08 -8.75 6.99
N TYR A 248 -37.88 -8.30 7.33
CA TYR A 248 -36.64 -9.05 7.09
C TYR A 248 -36.05 -9.74 8.34
N GLU A 249 -36.63 -9.54 9.53
CA GLU A 249 -36.22 -10.13 10.82
C GLU A 249 -36.20 -11.66 10.79
N ALA A 250 -37.23 -12.31 10.22
CA ALA A 250 -37.38 -13.77 10.20
C ALA A 250 -36.78 -14.45 8.95
N GLY A 251 -36.21 -13.65 8.03
CA GLY A 251 -35.80 -14.08 6.70
C GLY A 251 -34.32 -13.92 6.38
N ALA A 252 -33.57 -13.26 7.26
CA ALA A 252 -32.16 -12.96 7.04
C ALA A 252 -31.33 -14.21 6.75
N ASP A 253 -31.59 -15.31 7.46
CA ASP A 253 -30.88 -16.58 7.28
C ASP A 253 -31.06 -17.20 5.88
N ALA A 254 -32.18 -16.92 5.21
CA ALA A 254 -32.43 -17.42 3.85
C ALA A 254 -31.63 -16.67 2.78
N LEU A 255 -31.15 -15.46 3.08
CA LEU A 255 -30.33 -14.62 2.20
C LEU A 255 -28.85 -14.58 2.63
N ASN A 256 -28.56 -14.90 3.89
CA ASN A 256 -27.20 -15.01 4.41
C ASN A 256 -26.49 -16.26 3.84
N ARG A 257 -25.24 -16.13 3.42
CA ARG A 257 -24.40 -17.29 3.11
C ARG A 257 -23.79 -17.85 4.41
N SER A 258 -23.89 -19.16 4.60
CA SER A 258 -23.05 -19.89 5.56
C SER A 258 -21.70 -20.17 4.91
N VAL A 259 -20.77 -19.22 4.90
CA VAL A 259 -19.35 -19.54 4.71
C VAL A 259 -18.66 -19.42 6.07
N ALA A 260 -17.81 -20.40 6.39
CA ALA A 260 -17.00 -20.39 7.60
C ALA A 260 -16.21 -19.07 7.67
N ARG A 261 -16.54 -18.25 8.66
CA ARG A 261 -15.89 -16.95 8.88
C ARG A 261 -14.46 -17.21 9.32
N GLY A 262 -13.48 -16.73 8.55
CA GLY A 262 -12.16 -16.46 9.12
C GLY A 262 -12.32 -15.44 10.25
N THR A 263 -11.56 -15.60 11.33
CA THR A 263 -11.55 -14.57 12.39
C THR A 263 -10.92 -13.30 11.82
N PRO A 264 -11.61 -12.14 11.83
CA PRO A 264 -11.04 -10.90 11.33
C PRO A 264 -9.73 -10.56 12.06
N LEU A 265 -8.68 -10.20 11.32
CA LEU A 265 -7.40 -9.76 11.90
C LEU A 265 -7.57 -8.40 12.56
N VAL A 266 -7.72 -8.32 13.88
CA VAL A 266 -7.90 -7.03 14.60
C VAL A 266 -6.57 -6.27 14.69
N PRO A 267 -6.52 -4.94 14.43
CA PRO A 267 -5.32 -4.15 14.68
C PRO A 267 -4.95 -4.24 16.15
N VAL A 268 -3.69 -4.58 16.45
CA VAL A 268 -3.18 -4.62 17.82
C VAL A 268 -3.20 -3.19 18.36
N LYS A 269 -3.97 -2.92 19.42
CA LYS A 269 -4.14 -1.56 19.97
C LYS A 269 -2.83 -0.94 20.47
N ASN A 270 -1.92 -1.77 20.98
CA ASN A 270 -0.62 -1.38 21.51
C ASN A 270 0.42 -2.40 21.04
N PRO A 271 0.88 -2.35 19.77
CA PRO A 271 1.91 -3.25 19.31
C PRO A 271 3.24 -2.91 20.03
N PRO A 272 4.14 -3.88 20.24
CA PRO A 272 5.49 -3.58 20.70
C PRO A 272 6.23 -2.73 19.66
N ALA A 273 7.25 -1.98 20.09
CA ALA A 273 8.07 -1.17 19.18
C ALA A 273 8.70 -2.01 18.04
N VAL A 274 9.00 -3.28 18.32
CA VAL A 274 9.44 -4.28 17.34
C VAL A 274 8.68 -5.59 17.58
N GLN A 275 8.03 -6.11 16.53
CA GLN A 275 7.33 -7.40 16.56
C GLN A 275 8.08 -8.40 15.66
N MET A 276 8.70 -9.42 16.25
CA MET A 276 9.24 -10.54 15.48
C MET A 276 8.10 -11.52 15.14
N PHE A 277 7.91 -11.79 13.85
CA PHE A 277 6.87 -12.71 13.37
C PHE A 277 7.35 -14.17 13.28
N MET A 278 8.66 -14.40 13.30
CA MET A 278 9.22 -15.74 13.22
C MET A 278 9.27 -16.39 14.62
N PRO A 279 8.65 -17.57 14.80
CA PRO A 279 8.74 -18.31 16.07
C PRO A 279 10.20 -18.65 16.42
N GLY A 280 10.52 -18.71 17.71
CA GLY A 280 11.85 -19.05 18.23
C GLY A 280 12.77 -17.86 18.49
N PHE A 281 12.33 -16.64 18.20
CA PHE A 281 13.06 -15.40 18.47
C PHE A 281 12.37 -14.57 19.54
N VAL A 282 13.17 -13.85 20.33
CA VAL A 282 12.69 -12.86 21.30
C VAL A 282 13.42 -11.55 21.01
N THR A 283 12.69 -10.44 21.05
CA THR A 283 13.26 -9.09 20.93
C THR A 283 13.38 -8.46 22.32
N ARG A 284 14.52 -7.86 22.60
CA ARG A 284 14.78 -7.09 23.82
C ARG A 284 15.46 -5.79 23.44
N THR A 285 15.09 -4.71 24.10
CA THR A 285 15.75 -3.42 23.95
C THR A 285 16.95 -3.40 24.89
N LEU A 286 18.13 -3.03 24.38
CA LEU A 286 19.29 -2.79 25.23
C LEU A 286 19.00 -1.58 26.14
N PRO A 287 19.33 -1.62 27.44
CA PRO A 287 19.05 -0.55 28.39
C PRO A 287 20.00 0.65 28.25
N VAL A 288 20.35 1.03 27.02
CA VAL A 288 21.26 2.13 26.69
C VAL A 288 20.59 3.12 25.74
N ASP A 289 20.98 4.39 25.82
CA ASP A 289 20.51 5.45 24.94
C ASP A 289 21.71 5.99 24.14
N LEU A 290 21.68 5.77 22.83
CA LEU A 290 22.77 6.11 21.92
C LEU A 290 22.24 6.97 20.77
N THR A 291 23.16 7.72 20.15
CA THR A 291 22.90 8.38 18.87
C THR A 291 22.61 7.36 17.78
N ASN A 292 22.28 7.82 16.57
CA ASN A 292 21.90 6.95 15.46
C ASN A 292 23.06 5.99 15.07
N ILE A 293 22.97 4.74 15.52
CA ILE A 293 23.96 3.67 15.30
C ILE A 293 23.78 3.06 13.91
N ASN A 294 24.90 2.87 13.22
CA ASN A 294 24.95 2.31 11.87
C ASN A 294 25.56 0.89 11.84
N ASN A 295 26.64 0.62 12.59
CA ASN A 295 27.27 -0.70 12.64
C ASN A 295 27.44 -1.23 14.06
N LEU A 296 27.42 -2.55 14.19
CA LEU A 296 27.65 -3.32 15.42
C LEU A 296 28.56 -4.51 15.13
N ARG A 297 29.61 -4.72 15.94
CA ARG A 297 30.45 -5.93 15.92
C ARG A 297 30.94 -6.27 17.32
N TYR A 298 30.89 -7.55 17.67
CA TYR A 298 31.56 -8.04 18.87
C TYR A 298 33.06 -8.14 18.67
N ARG A 299 33.81 -7.59 19.62
CA ARG A 299 35.24 -7.87 19.79
C ARG A 299 35.43 -9.31 20.30
N PRO A 300 36.63 -9.89 20.14
CA PRO A 300 36.94 -11.23 20.65
C PRO A 300 36.76 -11.42 22.16
N ASP A 301 36.83 -10.34 22.93
CA ASP A 301 36.65 -10.31 24.39
C ASP A 301 35.16 -10.26 24.82
N GLY A 302 34.23 -10.16 23.87
CA GLY A 302 32.79 -10.09 24.12
C GLY A 302 32.23 -8.68 24.23
N LYS A 303 33.05 -7.61 24.17
CA LYS A 303 32.53 -6.24 24.14
C LYS A 303 31.91 -5.92 22.79
N LEU A 304 30.80 -5.19 22.78
CA LEU A 304 30.11 -4.79 21.56
C LEU A 304 30.59 -3.40 21.10
N MET A 305 31.21 -3.33 19.93
CA MET A 305 31.63 -2.08 19.32
C MET A 305 30.53 -1.54 18.41
N ALA A 306 30.16 -0.27 18.61
CA ALA A 306 29.08 0.40 17.90
C ALA A 306 29.58 1.68 17.21
N LEU A 307 29.39 1.78 15.89
CA LEU A 307 29.73 2.96 15.09
C LEU A 307 28.47 3.75 14.74
N ALA A 308 28.46 5.03 15.08
CA ALA A 308 27.38 5.96 14.81
C ALA A 308 27.54 6.71 13.48
N TYR A 309 26.43 7.20 12.91
CA TYR A 309 26.45 8.03 11.70
C TYR A 309 27.17 9.37 11.86
N ASP A 310 27.33 9.86 13.09
CA ASP A 310 28.12 11.06 13.40
C ASP A 310 29.63 10.78 13.54
N GLY A 311 30.06 9.53 13.32
CA GLY A 311 31.46 9.11 13.37
C GLY A 311 31.96 8.69 14.76
N ASN A 312 31.17 8.86 15.82
CA ASN A 312 31.55 8.37 17.14
C ASN A 312 31.55 6.84 17.18
N VAL A 313 32.47 6.27 17.96
CA VAL A 313 32.55 4.83 18.22
C VAL A 313 32.40 4.59 19.71
N TYR A 314 31.52 3.67 20.06
CA TYR A 314 31.23 3.29 21.43
C TYR A 314 31.62 1.83 21.69
N LEU A 315 31.99 1.55 22.92
CA LEU A 315 32.26 0.22 23.44
C LEU A 315 31.20 -0.10 24.50
N LEU A 316 30.47 -1.18 24.29
CA LEU A 316 29.36 -1.59 25.11
C LEU A 316 29.72 -2.88 25.86
N SER A 317 29.25 -2.98 27.11
CA SER A 317 29.49 -4.14 27.98
C SER A 317 28.24 -4.49 28.79
N ASP A 318 28.03 -5.78 29.01
CA ASP A 318 27.07 -6.34 29.96
C ASP A 318 27.73 -6.40 31.35
N THR A 319 27.23 -5.64 32.32
CA THR A 319 27.81 -5.55 33.66
C THR A 319 27.08 -6.37 34.70
N ASP A 320 25.86 -6.82 34.42
CA ASP A 320 25.04 -7.63 35.32
C ASP A 320 24.91 -9.12 34.92
N GLY A 321 25.39 -9.47 33.73
CA GLY A 321 25.46 -10.83 33.20
C GLY A 321 24.12 -11.35 32.65
N ASP A 322 23.16 -10.47 32.35
CA ASP A 322 21.85 -10.87 31.81
C ASP A 322 21.85 -11.11 30.28
N GLY A 323 22.98 -10.87 29.64
CA GLY A 323 23.21 -11.02 28.21
C GLY A 323 22.84 -9.78 27.39
N LEU A 324 22.57 -8.63 28.02
CA LEU A 324 22.30 -7.35 27.38
C LEU A 324 23.35 -6.33 27.80
N GLU A 325 23.92 -5.60 26.85
CA GLU A 325 24.85 -4.55 27.18
C GLU A 325 24.15 -3.35 27.84
N ASP A 326 24.62 -2.98 29.03
CA ASP A 326 24.05 -1.94 29.88
C ASP A 326 24.97 -0.74 30.14
N LYS A 327 26.26 -0.90 29.82
CA LYS A 327 27.29 0.15 29.98
C LYS A 327 27.79 0.60 28.62
N VAL A 328 27.88 1.92 28.43
CA VAL A 328 28.45 2.56 27.24
C VAL A 328 29.70 3.33 27.64
N GLU A 329 30.79 3.08 26.91
CA GLU A 329 32.04 3.86 26.98
C GLU A 329 32.37 4.40 25.58
N THR A 330 33.03 5.55 25.51
CA THR A 330 33.47 6.11 24.23
C THR A 330 34.80 5.49 23.84
N PHE A 331 34.83 4.77 22.72
CA PHE A 331 36.07 4.26 22.13
C PHE A 331 36.75 5.33 21.26
N TRP A 332 35.97 6.07 20.47
CA TRP A 332 36.46 7.18 19.65
C TRP A 332 35.45 8.32 19.62
N LYS A 333 35.95 9.52 19.90
CA LYS A 333 35.16 10.75 19.77
C LYS A 333 35.50 11.43 18.46
N ASN A 334 34.52 11.54 17.57
CA ASN A 334 34.70 12.22 16.30
C ASN A 334 34.59 13.74 16.46
N GLU A 335 35.58 14.45 15.94
CA GLU A 335 35.66 15.91 15.83
C GLU A 335 35.71 16.29 14.34
N GLU A 336 34.73 15.79 13.58
CA GLU A 336 34.55 16.03 12.13
C GLU A 336 35.50 15.27 11.19
N GLN A 337 36.38 14.40 11.69
CA GLN A 337 37.32 13.64 10.84
C GLN A 337 36.61 12.54 10.04
N ILE A 338 35.58 11.92 10.61
CA ILE A 338 34.82 10.82 10.01
C ILE A 338 33.46 11.35 9.56
N VAL A 339 33.21 11.34 8.25
CA VAL A 339 32.00 11.89 7.63
C VAL A 339 31.27 10.80 6.85
N ALA A 340 29.97 10.65 7.08
CA ALA A 340 29.13 9.61 6.46
C ALA A 340 29.75 8.20 6.55
N PRO A 341 30.11 7.71 7.75
CA PRO A 341 30.65 6.37 7.92
C PRO A 341 29.58 5.31 7.62
N ILE A 342 29.88 4.38 6.72
CA ILE A 342 28.94 3.31 6.34
C ILE A 342 29.46 1.92 6.70
N GLY A 343 30.70 1.59 6.37
CA GLY A 343 31.26 0.26 6.63
C GLY A 343 32.17 0.23 7.86
N MET A 344 32.12 -0.88 8.60
CA MET A 344 33.00 -1.15 9.74
C MET A 344 33.55 -2.59 9.71
N ALA A 345 34.86 -2.73 9.92
CA ALA A 345 35.50 -4.02 10.17
C ALA A 345 36.49 -3.89 11.33
N LEU A 346 36.42 -4.79 12.30
CA LEU A 346 37.37 -4.81 13.42
C LEU A 346 38.76 -5.22 12.94
N THR A 347 39.80 -4.74 13.61
CA THR A 347 41.13 -5.33 13.45
C THR A 347 41.11 -6.78 13.96
N PRO A 348 41.82 -7.71 13.28
CA PRO A 348 41.89 -9.09 13.75
C PRO A 348 42.68 -9.19 15.06
N PRO A 349 42.49 -10.25 15.88
CA PRO A 349 43.28 -10.46 17.08
C PRO A 349 44.78 -10.42 16.80
N GLY A 350 45.53 -9.63 17.58
CA GLY A 350 46.97 -9.47 17.40
C GLY A 350 47.37 -8.67 16.16
N TYR A 351 46.48 -7.81 15.65
CA TYR A 351 46.78 -6.92 14.54
C TYR A 351 48.01 -6.07 14.84
N SER A 352 48.91 -5.95 13.85
CA SER A 352 50.24 -5.36 14.04
C SER A 352 50.25 -3.89 14.45
N ARG A 353 49.11 -3.20 14.33
CA ARG A 353 48.96 -1.77 14.63
C ARG A 353 48.16 -1.48 15.90
N GLY A 354 47.60 -2.50 16.56
CA GLY A 354 46.74 -2.35 17.72
C GLY A 354 45.28 -2.77 17.48
N ASP A 355 44.49 -2.67 18.54
CA ASP A 355 43.08 -3.02 18.55
C ASP A 355 42.23 -1.85 18.04
N GLY A 356 41.22 -2.11 17.22
CA GLY A 356 40.38 -1.05 16.70
C GLY A 356 39.52 -1.47 15.53
N LEU A 357 39.28 -0.54 14.61
CA LEU A 357 38.36 -0.72 13.50
C LEU A 357 38.78 0.08 12.26
N PHE A 358 38.55 -0.53 11.10
CA PHE A 358 38.51 0.13 9.82
C PHE A 358 37.12 0.74 9.62
N ILE A 359 37.10 2.01 9.23
CA ILE A 359 35.89 2.77 8.91
C ILE A 359 36.02 3.23 7.46
N ALA A 360 35.11 2.75 6.63
CA ALA A 360 34.91 3.27 5.29
C ALA A 360 33.90 4.41 5.34
N CYS A 361 34.35 5.59 4.91
CA CYS A 361 33.61 6.83 5.02
C CYS A 361 33.84 7.73 3.81
N LYS A 362 33.32 8.96 3.86
CA LYS A 362 33.45 9.91 2.77
C LYS A 362 34.91 10.30 2.53
N GLY A 363 35.41 10.08 1.31
CA GLY A 363 36.74 10.49 0.85
C GLY A 363 37.91 9.63 1.32
N LYS A 364 37.73 8.73 2.29
CA LYS A 364 38.81 7.91 2.84
C LYS A 364 38.34 6.59 3.46
N LEU A 365 39.29 5.67 3.57
CA LEU A 365 39.26 4.52 4.45
C LEU A 365 40.19 4.83 5.63
N SER A 366 39.65 4.85 6.84
CA SER A 366 40.40 5.15 8.06
C SER A 366 40.54 3.91 8.93
N LEU A 367 41.67 3.78 9.62
CA LEU A 367 41.87 2.87 10.74
C LEU A 367 41.88 3.71 12.02
N ILE A 368 40.90 3.50 12.88
CA ILE A 368 40.82 4.07 14.23
C ILE A 368 41.35 3.01 15.19
N VAL A 369 42.40 3.32 15.94
CA VAL A 369 43.17 2.31 16.66
C VAL A 369 43.58 2.79 18.05
N ASP A 370 43.48 1.88 19.01
CA ASP A 370 44.03 1.94 20.35
C ASP A 370 45.42 1.26 20.31
N THR A 371 46.47 2.03 20.63
CA THR A 371 47.85 1.57 20.54
C THR A 371 48.47 1.22 21.89
N ASP A 372 47.82 1.57 22.99
CA ASP A 372 48.28 1.30 24.36
C ASP A 372 47.36 0.37 25.17
N ASN A 373 46.27 -0.11 24.54
CA ASN A 373 45.34 -1.12 25.02
C ASN A 373 44.59 -0.66 26.29
N ASP A 374 44.13 0.59 26.30
CA ASP A 374 43.31 1.19 27.36
C ASP A 374 41.80 1.25 27.04
N ASP A 375 41.38 0.65 25.92
CA ASP A 375 40.02 0.68 25.37
C ASP A 375 39.56 2.05 24.85
N VAL A 376 40.50 2.97 24.59
CA VAL A 376 40.26 4.26 23.94
C VAL A 376 41.20 4.39 22.74
N ALA A 377 40.63 4.61 21.54
CA ALA A 377 41.45 4.85 20.37
C ALA A 377 42.19 6.20 20.48
N ASP A 378 43.50 6.15 20.31
CA ASP A 378 44.39 7.30 20.40
C ASP A 378 44.80 7.86 19.03
N LYS A 379 44.49 7.12 17.95
CA LYS A 379 45.01 7.45 16.62
C LYS A 379 44.05 7.09 15.48
N GLU A 380 44.00 7.99 14.52
CA GLU A 380 43.52 7.72 13.17
C GLU A 380 44.70 7.53 12.21
N ILE A 381 44.65 6.47 11.39
CA ILE A 381 45.56 6.23 10.26
C ILE A 381 44.72 6.21 8.99
N VAL A 382 45.01 7.10 8.04
CA VAL A 382 44.40 7.05 6.70
C VAL A 382 45.01 5.89 5.91
N VAL A 383 44.18 4.90 5.59
CA VAL A 383 44.57 3.67 4.89
C VAL A 383 44.57 3.89 3.37
N ALA A 384 43.54 4.58 2.86
CA ALA A 384 43.43 4.94 1.46
C ALA A 384 42.54 6.18 1.29
N GLU A 385 42.88 7.04 0.31
CA GLU A 385 42.12 8.23 -0.08
C GLU A 385 42.46 8.66 -1.52
N GLY A 386 41.81 9.70 -2.03
CA GLY A 386 42.21 10.34 -3.30
C GLY A 386 41.71 9.65 -4.57
N TRP A 387 40.62 8.88 -4.49
CA TRP A 387 39.90 8.39 -5.67
C TRP A 387 39.03 9.50 -6.30
N PRO A 388 38.62 9.37 -7.58
CA PRO A 388 37.75 10.34 -8.25
C PRO A 388 36.45 10.60 -7.48
N PRO A 389 35.80 11.78 -7.56
CA PRO A 389 34.57 12.04 -6.83
C PRO A 389 33.36 11.22 -7.34
N SER A 390 32.35 11.06 -6.49
CA SER A 390 31.00 10.57 -6.83
C SER A 390 29.97 11.67 -6.54
N ILE A 391 28.83 11.66 -7.22
CA ILE A 391 27.70 12.53 -6.87
C ILE A 391 26.97 12.08 -5.59
N SER A 392 27.28 10.88 -5.11
CA SER A 392 26.61 10.28 -3.95
C SER A 392 26.94 11.04 -2.65
N PRO A 393 25.98 11.15 -1.72
CA PRO A 393 26.25 11.70 -0.39
C PRO A 393 27.20 10.81 0.42
N VAL A 394 27.23 9.50 0.13
CA VAL A 394 28.14 8.47 0.68
C VAL A 394 29.21 8.08 -0.35
N ASP A 395 30.31 7.46 0.08
CA ASP A 395 31.49 7.27 -0.78
C ASP A 395 32.10 5.85 -0.70
N ALA A 396 32.95 5.59 0.30
CA ALA A 396 33.44 4.27 0.64
C ALA A 396 32.46 3.61 1.62
N LEU A 397 32.07 2.36 1.35
CA LEU A 397 31.04 1.65 2.10
C LEU A 397 31.58 0.32 2.64
N GLY A 398 31.08 -0.85 2.26
CA GLY A 398 31.45 -2.13 2.87
C GLY A 398 32.97 -2.31 2.95
N VAL A 399 33.45 -2.79 4.10
CA VAL A 399 34.88 -3.04 4.37
C VAL A 399 35.06 -4.39 5.04
N ALA A 400 36.12 -5.11 4.65
CA ALA A 400 36.49 -6.41 5.20
C ALA A 400 38.02 -6.53 5.29
N VAL A 401 38.50 -7.26 6.30
CA VAL A 401 39.93 -7.53 6.49
C VAL A 401 40.18 -9.00 6.22
N ALA A 402 41.14 -9.29 5.35
CA ALA A 402 41.56 -10.66 5.03
C ALA A 402 42.54 -11.19 6.10
N GLU A 403 42.75 -12.51 6.13
CA GLU A 403 43.70 -13.16 7.05
C GLU A 403 45.14 -12.65 6.87
N ASP A 404 45.52 -12.30 5.65
CA ASP A 404 46.84 -11.71 5.33
C ASP A 404 46.97 -10.24 5.74
N GLN A 405 45.97 -9.68 6.43
CA GLN A 405 45.85 -8.27 6.84
C GLN A 405 45.62 -7.28 5.70
N SER A 406 45.38 -7.75 4.46
CA SER A 406 44.92 -6.88 3.38
C SER A 406 43.50 -6.40 3.64
N VAL A 407 43.19 -5.16 3.25
CA VAL A 407 41.88 -4.55 3.51
C VAL A 407 41.13 -4.39 2.20
N TYR A 408 39.90 -4.86 2.14
CA TYR A 408 39.02 -4.74 0.99
C TYR A 408 37.92 -3.74 1.32
N PHE A 409 37.62 -2.83 0.42
CA PHE A 409 36.51 -1.89 0.60
C PHE A 409 35.81 -1.58 -0.73
N GLY A 410 34.53 -1.23 -0.65
CA GLY A 410 33.74 -0.87 -1.81
C GLY A 410 33.64 0.64 -2.03
N LEU A 411 33.71 1.07 -3.29
CA LEU A 411 33.47 2.46 -3.71
C LEU A 411 32.22 2.54 -4.56
N VAL A 412 31.31 3.43 -4.17
CA VAL A 412 30.07 3.72 -4.92
C VAL A 412 30.39 4.14 -6.34
N CYS A 413 29.51 3.79 -7.28
CA CYS A 413 29.58 4.23 -8.67
C CYS A 413 29.71 5.77 -8.77
N ALA A 414 30.26 6.25 -9.89
CA ALA A 414 30.51 7.68 -10.08
C ALA A 414 29.20 8.48 -10.12
N ASN A 415 28.20 7.96 -10.84
CA ASN A 415 26.92 8.62 -11.04
C ASN A 415 25.81 7.60 -11.35
N PHE A 416 24.96 7.33 -10.35
CA PHE A 416 23.83 6.42 -10.52
C PHE A 416 22.70 7.00 -11.40
N LEU A 417 22.64 8.32 -11.60
CA LEU A 417 21.68 9.00 -12.48
C LEU A 417 22.12 8.99 -13.95
N SER A 418 23.42 8.75 -14.21
CA SER A 418 24.00 8.80 -15.55
C SER A 418 25.15 7.79 -15.65
N ALA A 419 24.80 6.51 -15.68
CA ALA A 419 25.74 5.43 -15.41
C ALA A 419 26.88 5.29 -16.42
N TYR A 420 26.63 5.57 -17.71
CA TYR A 420 27.66 5.55 -18.77
C TYR A 420 28.46 6.85 -18.88
N LEU A 421 28.09 7.90 -18.13
CA LEU A 421 28.72 9.22 -18.14
C LEU A 421 28.90 9.79 -19.57
N PRO A 422 27.83 9.92 -20.39
CA PRO A 422 27.96 10.41 -21.75
C PRO A 422 28.49 11.85 -21.78
N ASP A 423 29.44 12.12 -22.67
CA ASP A 423 29.86 13.48 -23.00
C ASP A 423 28.82 14.19 -23.89
N LYS A 424 29.13 15.42 -24.33
CA LYS A 424 28.24 16.24 -25.17
C LYS A 424 27.98 15.63 -26.55
N ASP A 425 28.88 14.77 -27.03
CA ASP A 425 28.77 14.08 -28.32
C ASP A 425 28.11 12.69 -28.16
N GLY A 426 27.79 12.30 -26.92
CA GLY A 426 27.14 11.04 -26.57
C GLY A 426 28.08 9.85 -26.44
N ASN A 427 29.40 10.07 -26.33
CA ASN A 427 30.36 8.99 -26.05
C ASN A 427 30.44 8.74 -24.55
N ALA A 428 30.46 7.46 -24.16
CA ALA A 428 30.59 7.07 -22.76
C ALA A 428 31.97 7.47 -22.19
N GLN A 429 31.97 8.01 -20.98
CA GLN A 429 33.18 8.32 -20.21
C GLN A 429 33.35 7.37 -19.01
N TYR A 430 32.46 6.38 -18.85
CA TYR A 430 32.69 5.29 -17.91
C TYR A 430 33.98 4.55 -18.27
N SER A 431 34.82 4.28 -17.27
CA SER A 431 36.10 3.60 -17.45
C SER A 431 36.26 2.47 -16.45
N LEU A 432 36.65 1.28 -16.93
CA LEU A 432 36.99 0.11 -16.11
C LEU A 432 38.26 0.30 -15.29
N THR A 433 39.07 1.32 -15.59
CA THR A 433 40.26 1.67 -14.81
C THR A 433 39.97 2.69 -13.71
N SER A 434 38.74 3.20 -13.64
CA SER A 434 38.29 4.05 -12.54
C SER A 434 37.99 3.21 -11.30
N GLU A 435 38.33 3.70 -10.11
CA GLU A 435 38.00 3.05 -8.85
C GLU A 435 36.51 3.20 -8.49
N ARG A 436 35.72 3.91 -9.31
CA ARG A 436 34.29 4.10 -9.05
C ARG A 436 33.45 2.91 -9.45
N GLY A 437 32.61 2.44 -8.52
CA GLY A 437 31.76 1.27 -8.72
C GLY A 437 32.57 -0.03 -8.68
N THR A 438 33.45 -0.14 -7.69
CA THR A 438 34.42 -1.22 -7.58
C THR A 438 34.54 -1.75 -6.16
N ILE A 439 35.09 -2.95 -6.02
CA ILE A 439 35.76 -3.39 -4.80
C ILE A 439 37.26 -3.18 -4.99
N VAL A 440 37.90 -2.53 -4.03
CA VAL A 440 39.33 -2.21 -4.01
C VAL A 440 40.01 -3.02 -2.91
N LYS A 441 41.20 -3.55 -3.19
CA LYS A 441 42.09 -4.18 -2.21
C LYS A 441 43.23 -3.22 -1.88
N VAL A 442 43.56 -3.09 -0.59
CA VAL A 442 44.74 -2.39 -0.07
C VAL A 442 45.69 -3.43 0.54
N SER A 443 46.99 -3.32 0.25
CA SER A 443 48.02 -4.20 0.81
C SER A 443 48.14 -4.04 2.33
N PRO A 444 48.65 -5.04 3.07
CA PRO A 444 48.69 -5.02 4.54
C PRO A 444 49.52 -3.86 5.14
N ASP A 445 50.51 -3.39 4.39
CA ASP A 445 51.35 -2.25 4.74
C ASP A 445 50.78 -0.89 4.29
N PHE A 446 49.61 -0.90 3.64
CA PHE A 446 48.90 0.24 3.04
C PHE A 446 49.65 0.94 1.91
N SER A 447 50.70 0.33 1.34
CA SER A 447 51.53 0.96 0.31
C SER A 447 50.97 0.83 -1.11
N LYS A 448 50.05 -0.10 -1.34
CA LYS A 448 49.46 -0.37 -2.67
C LYS A 448 47.96 -0.59 -2.56
N ARG A 449 47.25 -0.20 -3.62
CA ARG A 449 45.85 -0.58 -3.82
C ARG A 449 45.56 -0.97 -5.27
N GLU A 450 44.61 -1.86 -5.46
CA GLU A 450 44.21 -2.38 -6.77
C GLU A 450 42.69 -2.63 -6.85
N ILE A 451 42.13 -2.45 -8.04
CA ILE A 451 40.73 -2.80 -8.33
C ILE A 451 40.61 -4.32 -8.41
N VAL A 452 39.75 -4.91 -7.57
CA VAL A 452 39.47 -6.34 -7.56
C VAL A 452 38.41 -6.68 -8.60
N CYS A 453 37.32 -5.93 -8.61
CA CYS A 453 36.22 -6.10 -9.57
C CYS A 453 35.56 -4.75 -9.86
N THR A 454 34.80 -4.69 -10.94
CA THR A 454 34.04 -3.51 -11.38
C THR A 454 32.55 -3.85 -11.44
N GLY A 455 31.72 -2.90 -11.84
CA GLY A 455 30.30 -3.17 -12.08
C GLY A 455 29.44 -3.13 -10.83
N ILE A 456 29.92 -2.52 -9.75
CA ILE A 456 29.20 -2.42 -8.48
C ILE A 456 28.52 -1.05 -8.39
N ARG A 457 27.26 -0.98 -7.93
CA ARG A 457 26.56 0.31 -7.79
C ARG A 457 26.80 0.96 -6.43
N VAL A 458 26.39 0.30 -5.35
CA VAL A 458 26.46 0.75 -3.95
C VAL A 458 26.83 -0.46 -3.06
N PRO A 459 28.12 -0.69 -2.80
CA PRO A 459 28.59 -1.86 -2.03
C PRO A 459 28.38 -1.67 -0.53
N VAL A 460 27.21 -2.00 0.03
CA VAL A 460 26.88 -1.69 1.44
C VAL A 460 27.60 -2.62 2.43
N GLY A 461 27.45 -3.92 2.27
CA GLY A 461 28.06 -4.94 3.14
C GLY A 461 29.21 -5.64 2.42
N LEU A 462 30.28 -5.95 3.15
CA LEU A 462 31.42 -6.71 2.63
C LEU A 462 31.94 -7.64 3.72
N ALA A 463 32.10 -8.93 3.44
CA ALA A 463 32.58 -9.90 4.42
C ALA A 463 33.24 -11.11 3.77
N PHE A 464 34.28 -11.63 4.42
CA PHE A 464 34.83 -12.95 4.10
C PHE A 464 34.04 -14.05 4.79
N ASN A 465 33.81 -15.17 4.12
CA ASN A 465 33.40 -16.41 4.77
C ASN A 465 34.63 -17.12 5.40
N LYS A 466 34.40 -18.26 6.06
CA LYS A 466 35.48 -19.06 6.68
C LYS A 466 36.41 -19.75 5.68
N GLN A 467 36.04 -19.79 4.40
CA GLN A 467 36.84 -20.38 3.33
C GLN A 467 37.75 -19.33 2.65
N GLY A 468 37.60 -18.05 2.99
CA GLY A 468 38.33 -16.95 2.37
C GLY A 468 37.65 -16.35 1.14
N ASP A 469 36.40 -16.73 0.85
CA ASP A 469 35.61 -16.13 -0.23
C ASP A 469 35.02 -14.79 0.23
N LEU A 470 35.13 -13.75 -0.61
CA LEU A 470 34.63 -12.41 -0.33
C LEU A 470 33.22 -12.23 -0.87
N PHE A 471 32.28 -11.77 -0.04
CA PHE A 471 30.92 -11.46 -0.45
C PHE A 471 30.59 -9.99 -0.26
N CYS A 472 29.82 -9.42 -1.20
CA CYS A 472 29.35 -8.04 -1.17
C CYS A 472 27.82 -7.99 -1.30
N THR A 473 27.15 -7.08 -0.59
CA THR A 473 25.76 -6.73 -0.92
C THR A 473 25.72 -5.44 -1.74
N ASP A 474 25.09 -5.47 -2.90
CA ASP A 474 24.93 -4.30 -3.79
C ASP A 474 23.47 -3.81 -3.80
N GLN A 475 23.25 -2.49 -3.76
CA GLN A 475 21.94 -1.88 -3.60
C GLN A 475 21.36 -1.33 -4.92
N GLU A 476 20.09 -1.64 -5.17
CA GLU A 476 19.20 -1.18 -6.25
C GLU A 476 19.62 -1.63 -7.67
N GLY A 477 20.81 -2.19 -7.82
CA GLY A 477 21.37 -2.57 -9.12
C GLY A 477 21.19 -1.49 -10.20
N ALA A 478 21.11 -1.90 -11.46
CA ALA A 478 20.86 -1.05 -12.61
C ALA A 478 19.35 -0.81 -12.89
N THR A 479 18.52 -0.61 -11.86
CA THR A 479 17.04 -0.49 -11.94
C THR A 479 16.50 0.37 -13.09
N TRP A 480 17.16 1.48 -13.41
CA TRP A 480 16.67 2.46 -14.38
C TRP A 480 17.31 2.35 -15.77
N LEU A 481 18.19 1.37 -15.97
CA LEU A 481 18.92 1.17 -17.21
C LEU A 481 18.30 0.03 -18.01
N PRO A 482 18.09 0.19 -19.33
CA PRO A 482 17.73 -0.93 -20.19
C PRO A 482 18.74 -2.08 -20.01
N ASN A 483 18.22 -3.30 -19.82
CA ASN A 483 18.97 -4.54 -19.52
C ASN A 483 19.78 -4.53 -18.23
N GLY A 484 19.52 -3.58 -17.33
CA GLY A 484 20.09 -3.60 -16.00
C GLY A 484 19.42 -4.61 -15.08
N ASN A 485 20.18 -5.18 -14.16
CA ASN A 485 19.63 -5.93 -13.04
C ASN A 485 18.93 -4.96 -12.05
N PRO A 486 17.60 -5.03 -11.83
CA PRO A 486 16.92 -4.09 -10.94
C PRO A 486 16.91 -4.53 -9.47
N TYR A 487 17.58 -5.64 -9.12
CA TYR A 487 17.53 -6.22 -7.79
C TYR A 487 18.68 -5.73 -6.90
N ASP A 488 18.44 -5.74 -5.59
CA ASP A 488 19.53 -5.81 -4.61
C ASP A 488 20.22 -7.18 -4.75
N GLU A 489 21.54 -7.21 -4.62
CA GLU A 489 22.33 -8.41 -4.91
C GLU A 489 23.19 -8.85 -3.72
N LEU A 490 23.38 -10.17 -3.59
CA LEU A 490 24.45 -10.77 -2.80
C LEU A 490 25.46 -11.38 -3.78
N LEU A 491 26.63 -10.77 -3.88
CA LEU A 491 27.66 -11.07 -4.86
C LEU A 491 28.79 -11.85 -4.21
N HIS A 492 29.18 -12.98 -4.80
CA HIS A 492 30.48 -13.60 -4.55
C HIS A 492 31.53 -12.88 -5.41
N ILE A 493 32.43 -12.13 -4.77
CA ILE A 493 33.43 -11.27 -5.41
C ILE A 493 34.59 -12.11 -5.96
N THR A 494 34.73 -12.10 -7.28
CA THR A 494 35.81 -12.77 -8.01
C THR A 494 36.65 -11.71 -8.72
N PRO A 495 38.00 -11.77 -8.62
CA PRO A 495 38.87 -10.84 -9.31
C PRO A 495 38.61 -10.77 -10.82
N GLY A 496 38.58 -9.56 -11.36
CA GLY A 496 38.41 -9.27 -12.79
C GLY A 496 36.97 -9.24 -13.30
N ARG A 497 35.97 -9.60 -12.48
CA ARG A 497 34.56 -9.59 -12.90
C ARG A 497 33.97 -8.18 -13.00
N HIS A 498 32.93 -8.07 -13.82
CA HIS A 498 32.05 -6.91 -13.89
C HIS A 498 30.62 -7.30 -13.48
N TYR A 499 30.11 -6.72 -12.40
CA TYR A 499 28.82 -7.10 -11.80
C TYR A 499 27.60 -6.34 -12.34
N GLY A 500 27.73 -5.66 -13.47
CA GLY A 500 26.59 -5.17 -14.25
C GLY A 500 26.12 -3.74 -13.96
N PHE A 501 26.86 -2.93 -13.19
CA PHE A 501 26.61 -1.48 -13.10
C PHE A 501 27.77 -0.60 -13.63
N PRO A 502 27.57 0.15 -14.72
CA PRO A 502 26.44 0.07 -15.65
C PRO A 502 26.42 -1.28 -16.38
N PRO A 503 25.25 -1.75 -16.84
CA PRO A 503 25.17 -3.01 -17.57
C PRO A 503 25.84 -2.88 -18.93
N ARG A 504 26.16 -4.01 -19.54
CA ARG A 504 26.69 -4.07 -20.89
C ARG A 504 25.79 -3.30 -21.86
N HIS A 505 26.40 -2.49 -22.72
CA HIS A 505 25.67 -1.73 -23.74
C HIS A 505 26.39 -1.81 -25.10
N PRO A 506 25.70 -2.18 -26.21
CA PRO A 506 26.33 -2.48 -27.49
C PRO A 506 27.12 -1.31 -28.12
N LYS A 507 26.79 -0.07 -27.73
CA LYS A 507 27.51 1.16 -28.15
C LYS A 507 28.39 1.80 -27.07
N LEU A 508 27.89 1.90 -25.83
CA LEU A 508 28.49 2.72 -24.77
C LEU A 508 29.45 1.92 -23.90
N LEU A 509 29.27 0.61 -23.81
CA LEU A 509 30.13 -0.29 -23.05
C LEU A 509 30.09 -1.70 -23.67
N PRO A 510 30.61 -1.87 -24.91
CA PRO A 510 30.43 -3.11 -25.68
C PRO A 510 31.29 -4.28 -25.17
N ASP A 511 32.41 -3.97 -24.51
CA ASP A 511 33.50 -4.90 -24.25
C ASP A 511 33.46 -5.53 -22.84
N VAL A 512 32.43 -5.24 -22.04
CA VAL A 512 32.21 -5.90 -20.74
C VAL A 512 31.32 -7.11 -20.89
N VAL A 513 31.46 -8.04 -19.95
CA VAL A 513 30.53 -9.16 -19.74
C VAL A 513 29.99 -9.01 -18.32
N ASP A 514 28.68 -8.85 -18.20
CA ASP A 514 28.01 -8.79 -16.90
C ASP A 514 27.97 -10.21 -16.30
N GLU A 515 28.41 -10.35 -15.05
CA GLU A 515 28.50 -11.64 -14.36
C GLU A 515 27.83 -11.57 -12.98
N PRO A 516 26.59 -12.07 -12.82
CA PRO A 516 25.80 -12.82 -13.79
C PRO A 516 25.16 -11.93 -14.87
N SER A 517 25.09 -12.44 -16.10
CA SER A 517 24.30 -11.81 -17.15
C SER A 517 22.82 -11.92 -16.81
N THR A 518 22.12 -10.79 -16.74
CA THR A 518 20.66 -10.76 -16.61
C THR A 518 19.97 -10.70 -17.97
N PHE A 519 20.74 -10.51 -19.05
CA PHE A 519 20.24 -10.44 -20.42
C PHE A 519 21.38 -10.70 -21.43
N ASP A 520 21.21 -11.68 -22.31
CA ASP A 520 22.15 -11.95 -23.41
C ASP A 520 21.60 -11.34 -24.72
N TYR A 521 22.42 -10.53 -25.40
CA TYR A 521 22.12 -9.91 -26.69
C TYR A 521 22.38 -10.82 -27.90
#